data_AF-A0A1J3HGZ6-F1
#
_entry.id   AF-A0A1J3HGZ6-F1
#
_cell.length_a   1.000
_cell.length_b   1.000
_cell.length_c   1.000
_cell.angle_alpha   90.00
_cell.angle_beta   90.00
_cell.angle_gamma   90.00
#
_symmetry.space_group_name_H-M   'P 1'
#
loop_
_entity.id
_entity.type
_entity.pdbx_description
1 polymer ?
#
loop_
_entity_poly.entity_id
_entity_poly.type
_entity_poly.pdbx_seq_one_letter_code
_entity_poly.pdbx_strand_id
1 'polypeptide(L)'
;MERFFFISVFLLPMFIIINITLASPLSTDSRWIVDDGNKGRRVKLTCVNWPSHLEAAVAEGLSNQPLDSIAEKIVSMGFNCVRLTWPLYLATDETFSGVMTVRQSLRKFGLFEAISGVQVHNPSTVDLPLIKAFQVK
;
A
#
# COMPACT_ATOMS: atom_id res chain seq x y z
N MET A 1 -39.46 53.88 6.53
CA MET A 1 -38.34 53.58 5.62
C MET A 1 -37.51 52.49 6.29
N GLU A 2 -37.90 51.24 6.10
CA GLU A 2 -37.21 50.10 6.72
C GLU A 2 -36.04 49.69 5.83
N ARG A 3 -34.83 49.75 6.39
CA ARG A 3 -33.61 49.31 5.70
C ARG A 3 -33.47 47.81 5.89
N PHE A 4 -33.81 47.04 4.86
CA PHE A 4 -33.46 45.63 4.76
C PHE A 4 -31.93 45.50 4.65
N PHE A 5 -31.29 44.94 5.67
CA PHE A 5 -29.90 44.50 5.62
C PHE A 5 -29.84 43.16 4.87
N PHE A 6 -29.40 43.17 3.62
CA PHE A 6 -29.06 41.94 2.88
C PHE A 6 -27.71 41.43 3.40
N ILE A 7 -27.73 40.37 4.22
CA ILE A 7 -26.52 39.61 4.55
C ILE A 7 -26.17 38.77 3.31
N SER A 8 -25.20 39.24 2.53
CA SER A 8 -24.60 38.46 1.45
C SER A 8 -23.75 37.34 2.06
N VAL A 9 -24.29 36.12 2.09
CA VAL A 9 -23.53 34.91 2.44
C VAL A 9 -22.64 34.58 1.25
N PHE A 10 -21.37 35.01 1.31
CA PHE A 10 -20.33 34.59 0.36
C PHE A 10 -20.05 33.09 0.58
N LEU A 11 -20.62 32.23 -0.26
CA LEU A 11 -20.23 30.82 -0.38
C LEU A 11 -18.82 30.76 -0.97
N LEU A 12 -17.79 30.70 -0.12
CA LEU A 12 -16.43 30.42 -0.56
C LEU A 12 -16.37 28.96 -1.04
N PRO A 13 -15.98 28.68 -2.30
CA PRO A 13 -15.78 27.30 -2.73
C PRO A 13 -14.59 26.74 -1.95
N MET A 14 -14.85 25.71 -1.14
CA MET A 14 -13.83 24.94 -0.47
C MET A 14 -13.07 24.14 -1.54
N PHE A 15 -12.01 24.74 -2.11
CA PHE A 15 -11.11 24.03 -3.02
C PHE A 15 -10.41 22.92 -2.22
N ILE A 16 -10.90 21.70 -2.35
CA ILE A 16 -10.17 20.50 -1.94
C ILE A 16 -8.93 20.41 -2.84
N ILE A 17 -7.75 20.69 -2.28
CA ILE A 17 -6.48 20.44 -2.95
C ILE A 17 -6.25 18.92 -2.89
N ILE A 18 -6.58 18.23 -3.98
CA ILE A 18 -6.19 16.82 -4.15
C ILE A 18 -4.70 16.82 -4.52
N ASN A 19 -3.82 16.53 -3.56
CA ASN A 19 -2.42 16.26 -3.87
C ASN A 19 -2.31 14.88 -4.51
N ILE A 20 -2.47 14.83 -5.84
CA ILE A 20 -2.16 13.62 -6.60
C ILE A 20 -0.62 13.53 -6.68
N THR A 21 -0.02 12.69 -5.84
CA THR A 21 1.40 12.37 -5.95
C THR A 21 1.59 11.40 -7.11
N LEU A 22 1.82 11.92 -8.32
CA LEU A 22 2.29 11.08 -9.41
C LEU A 22 3.75 10.74 -9.12
N ALA A 23 4.02 9.46 -8.84
CA ALA A 23 5.39 8.99 -8.77
C ALA A 23 5.96 9.02 -10.19
N SER A 24 6.88 9.96 -10.46
CA SER A 24 7.63 9.94 -11.71
C SER A 24 8.53 8.70 -11.75
N PRO A 25 8.71 8.08 -12.93
CA PRO A 25 9.64 6.97 -13.06
C PRO A 25 11.05 7.41 -12.66
N LEU A 26 11.76 6.50 -12.00
CA LEU A 26 13.20 6.65 -11.75
C LEU A 26 13.97 6.19 -13.00
N SER A 27 15.09 6.85 -13.28
CA SER A 27 16.01 6.46 -14.36
C SER A 27 17.44 6.31 -13.81
N THR A 28 18.38 5.95 -14.70
CA THR A 28 19.80 5.84 -14.35
C THR A 28 20.62 6.88 -15.11
N ASP A 29 21.50 7.58 -14.40
CA ASP A 29 22.55 8.41 -14.98
C ASP A 29 23.91 7.87 -14.51
N SER A 30 24.63 7.22 -15.43
CA SER A 30 25.85 6.47 -15.15
C SER A 30 25.63 5.48 -14.00
N ARG A 31 26.25 5.70 -12.83
CA ARG A 31 26.12 4.84 -11.64
C ARG A 31 25.02 5.26 -10.67
N TRP A 32 24.25 6.31 -10.99
CA TRP A 32 23.26 6.90 -10.09
C TRP A 32 21.84 6.59 -10.51
N ILE A 33 20.98 6.42 -9.51
CA ILE A 33 19.53 6.45 -9.70
C ILE A 33 19.10 7.92 -9.58
N VAL A 34 18.31 8.40 -10.52
CA VAL A 34 17.83 9.79 -10.57
C VAL A 34 16.31 9.83 -10.73
N ASP A 35 15.72 10.93 -10.24
CA ASP A 35 14.28 11.21 -10.33
C ASP A 35 14.02 12.18 -11.49
N ASP A 36 13.40 11.66 -12.56
CA ASP A 36 13.10 12.43 -13.76
C ASP A 36 12.06 13.53 -13.48
N GLY A 37 11.15 13.30 -12.52
CA GLY A 37 10.18 14.29 -12.05
C GLY A 37 10.79 15.44 -11.28
N ASN A 38 12.05 15.29 -10.85
CA ASN A 38 12.77 16.26 -10.05
C ASN A 38 14.10 16.67 -10.69
N LYS A 39 14.06 16.98 -11.99
CA LYS A 39 15.20 17.53 -12.75
C LYS A 39 16.47 16.67 -12.67
N GLY A 40 16.32 15.35 -12.63
CA GLY A 40 17.45 14.41 -12.56
C GLY A 40 18.14 14.39 -11.19
N ARG A 41 17.45 14.79 -10.12
CA ARG A 41 18.02 14.76 -8.77
C ARG A 41 18.35 13.31 -8.40
N ARG A 42 19.59 13.10 -7.93
CA ARG A 42 20.04 11.79 -7.44
C ARG A 42 19.19 11.31 -6.26
N VAL A 43 18.77 10.05 -6.33
CA VAL A 43 18.08 9.31 -5.28
C VAL A 43 19.00 8.22 -4.73
N LYS A 44 19.06 8.12 -3.40
CA LYS A 44 19.70 6.99 -2.72
C LYS A 44 18.62 6.15 -2.07
N LEU A 45 18.46 4.92 -2.55
CA LEU A 45 17.52 3.96 -1.99
C LEU A 45 18.05 3.45 -0.66
N THR A 46 17.25 3.66 0.39
CA THR A 46 17.47 3.12 1.73
C THR A 46 16.24 2.28 2.02
N CYS A 47 16.33 0.98 1.68
CA CYS A 47 15.16 0.11 1.69
C CYS A 47 15.13 -0.85 2.87
N VAL A 48 13.92 -1.21 3.28
CA VAL A 48 13.65 -2.43 4.03
C VAL A 48 13.29 -3.58 3.10
N ASN A 49 13.46 -4.81 3.55
CA ASN A 49 12.88 -5.97 2.90
C ASN A 49 11.59 -6.35 3.63
N TRP A 50 10.47 -6.48 2.92
CA TRP A 50 9.20 -6.92 3.51
C TRP A 50 8.82 -8.29 2.89
N PRO A 51 8.97 -9.39 3.66
CA PRO A 51 8.65 -10.73 3.18
C PRO A 51 7.15 -10.97 3.00
N SER A 52 6.84 -11.74 1.97
CA SER A 52 5.48 -12.02 1.49
C SER A 52 5.43 -13.19 0.48
N HIS A 53 6.59 -13.76 0.15
CA HIS A 53 6.75 -14.88 -0.77
C HIS A 53 6.66 -16.24 -0.07
N LEU A 54 6.45 -16.25 1.24
CA LEU A 54 6.29 -17.48 2.03
C LEU A 54 4.98 -18.18 1.65
N GLU A 55 4.78 -19.37 2.20
CA GLU A 55 3.74 -20.33 1.81
C GLU A 55 2.33 -19.73 1.87
N ALA A 56 2.06 -18.86 2.85
CA ALA A 56 0.77 -18.18 2.99
C ALA A 56 0.50 -17.10 1.93
N ALA A 57 1.52 -16.68 1.18
CA ALA A 57 1.44 -15.71 0.08
C ALA A 57 0.79 -14.36 0.46
N VAL A 58 1.07 -13.89 1.67
CA VAL A 58 0.60 -12.59 2.17
C VAL A 58 1.76 -11.91 2.91
N ALA A 59 1.78 -10.57 2.91
CA ALA A 59 2.82 -9.83 3.61
C ALA A 59 2.83 -10.14 5.11
N GLU A 60 4.03 -10.38 5.65
CA GLU A 60 4.23 -10.68 7.05
C GLU A 60 3.80 -9.50 7.96
N GLY A 61 3.34 -9.83 9.16
CA GLY A 61 2.96 -8.83 10.17
C GLY A 61 1.54 -8.25 10.02
N LEU A 62 0.82 -8.52 8.93
CA LEU A 62 -0.56 -8.03 8.74
C LEU A 62 -1.57 -8.61 9.74
N SER A 63 -1.21 -9.70 10.46
CA SER A 63 -1.99 -10.20 11.59
C SER A 63 -1.75 -9.44 12.90
N ASN A 64 -0.76 -8.55 12.95
CA ASN A 64 -0.36 -7.86 14.18
C ASN A 64 -0.54 -6.33 14.10
N GLN A 65 -0.48 -5.74 12.91
CA GLN A 65 -0.56 -4.29 12.72
C GLN A 65 -1.29 -3.92 11.41
N PRO A 66 -2.02 -2.79 11.37
CA PRO A 66 -2.56 -2.27 10.12
C PRO A 66 -1.46 -1.96 9.10
N LEU A 67 -1.73 -2.18 7.81
CA LEU A 67 -0.79 -1.92 6.71
C LEU A 67 -0.25 -0.48 6.76
N ASP A 68 -1.13 0.50 6.95
CA ASP A 68 -0.77 1.91 7.01
C ASP A 68 0.19 2.19 8.17
N SER A 69 -0.06 1.60 9.34
CA SER A 69 0.83 1.76 10.51
C SER A 69 2.22 1.15 10.27
N ILE A 70 2.30 0.02 9.55
CA ILE A 70 3.59 -0.57 9.16
C ILE A 70 4.32 0.35 8.17
N ALA A 71 3.61 0.88 7.16
CA ALA A 71 4.18 1.79 6.18
C ALA A 71 4.68 3.09 6.82
N GLU A 72 3.87 3.71 7.69
CA GLU A 72 4.26 4.87 8.49
C GLU A 72 5.47 4.59 9.35
N LYS A 73 5.55 3.40 9.98
CA LYS A 73 6.71 3.02 10.78
C LYS A 73 7.97 2.95 9.93
N ILE A 74 7.91 2.34 8.74
CA ILE A 74 9.03 2.27 7.79
C ILE A 74 9.54 3.67 7.44
N VAL A 75 8.62 4.59 7.11
CA VAL A 75 8.96 6.00 6.83
C VAL A 75 9.57 6.69 8.05
N SER A 76 8.99 6.49 9.24
CA SER A 76 9.49 7.10 10.50
C SER A 76 10.91 6.67 10.86
N MET A 77 11.34 5.49 10.40
CA MET A 77 12.69 4.98 10.59
C MET A 77 13.69 5.51 9.54
N GLY A 78 13.23 6.31 8.57
CA GLY A 78 14.06 6.94 7.54
C GLY A 78 14.26 6.12 6.27
N PHE A 79 13.52 5.01 6.10
CA PHE A 79 13.53 4.25 4.86
C PHE A 79 12.63 4.90 3.81
N ASN A 80 13.04 4.84 2.55
CA ASN A 80 12.31 5.45 1.42
C ASN A 80 11.90 4.45 0.34
N CYS A 81 12.07 3.16 0.60
CA CYS A 81 11.65 2.09 -0.29
C CYS A 81 11.44 0.78 0.46
N VAL A 82 10.64 -0.09 -0.15
CA VAL A 82 10.38 -1.45 0.32
C VAL A 82 10.72 -2.40 -0.81
N ARG A 83 11.63 -3.34 -0.55
CA ARG A 83 11.77 -4.56 -1.37
C ARG A 83 10.69 -5.53 -0.93
N LEU A 84 9.54 -5.46 -1.59
CA LEU A 84 8.41 -6.35 -1.37
C LEU A 84 8.59 -7.59 -2.25
N THR A 85 8.69 -8.76 -1.63
CA THR A 85 8.75 -10.02 -2.36
C THR A 85 7.35 -10.45 -2.82
N TRP A 86 7.21 -11.51 -3.61
CA TRP A 86 5.93 -12.18 -3.83
C TRP A 86 6.18 -13.56 -4.46
N PRO A 87 5.28 -14.54 -4.29
CA PRO A 87 5.44 -15.87 -4.85
C PRO A 87 5.11 -15.91 -6.35
N LEU A 88 6.02 -16.43 -7.18
CA LEU A 88 5.85 -16.50 -8.63
C LEU A 88 4.58 -17.24 -9.06
N TYR A 89 4.18 -18.28 -8.30
CA TYR A 89 2.99 -19.07 -8.61
C TYR A 89 1.69 -18.25 -8.61
N LEU A 90 1.64 -17.10 -7.94
CA LEU A 90 0.47 -16.21 -8.04
C LEU A 90 0.26 -15.63 -9.44
N ALA A 91 1.31 -15.55 -10.26
CA ALA A 91 1.23 -15.08 -11.64
C ALA A 91 1.25 -16.21 -12.67
N THR A 92 1.76 -17.39 -12.32
CA THR A 92 1.94 -18.50 -13.28
C THR A 92 0.94 -19.64 -13.11
N ASP A 93 0.26 -19.73 -11.96
CA ASP A 93 -0.72 -20.77 -11.67
C ASP A 93 -2.13 -20.16 -11.56
N GLU A 94 -2.95 -20.43 -12.56
CA GLU A 94 -4.33 -19.93 -12.65
C GLU A 94 -5.22 -20.43 -11.51
N THR A 95 -4.84 -21.53 -10.84
CA THR A 95 -5.58 -22.04 -9.68
C THR A 95 -5.37 -21.18 -8.43
N PHE A 96 -4.31 -20.35 -8.39
CA PHE A 96 -4.01 -19.46 -7.27
C PHE A 96 -4.30 -17.99 -7.57
N SER A 97 -4.13 -17.56 -8.83
CA SER A 97 -4.15 -16.14 -9.19
C SER A 97 -5.49 -15.45 -8.94
N GLY A 98 -6.63 -16.14 -9.08
CA GLY A 98 -7.96 -15.52 -8.88
C GLY A 98 -8.87 -16.22 -7.86
N VAL A 99 -8.51 -17.43 -7.42
CA VAL A 99 -9.45 -18.33 -6.74
C VAL A 99 -9.22 -18.38 -5.23
N MET A 100 -7.95 -18.47 -4.80
CA MET A 100 -7.62 -18.62 -3.40
C MET A 100 -7.56 -17.26 -2.69
N THR A 101 -8.29 -17.12 -1.58
CA THR A 101 -8.24 -15.92 -0.73
C THR A 101 -7.15 -16.00 0.33
N VAL A 102 -6.80 -14.85 0.91
CA VAL A 102 -5.87 -14.77 2.06
C VAL A 102 -6.35 -15.68 3.21
N ARG A 103 -7.64 -15.63 3.58
CA ARG A 103 -8.23 -16.51 4.60
C ARG A 103 -8.06 -17.99 4.27
N GLN A 104 -8.35 -18.38 3.03
CA GLN A 104 -8.24 -19.78 2.61
C GLN A 104 -6.79 -20.27 2.65
N SER A 105 -5.84 -19.43 2.22
CA SER A 105 -4.41 -19.72 2.31
C SER A 105 -3.95 -19.91 3.76
N LEU A 106 -4.26 -18.95 4.65
CA LEU A 106 -3.93 -19.05 6.07
C LEU A 106 -4.54 -20.30 6.73
N ARG A 107 -5.81 -20.62 6.39
CA ARG A 107 -6.49 -21.82 6.88
C ARG A 107 -5.83 -23.11 6.41
N LYS A 108 -5.37 -23.17 5.15
CA LYS A 108 -4.65 -24.31 4.58
C LYS A 108 -3.38 -24.65 5.38
N PHE A 109 -2.73 -23.65 5.97
CA PHE A 109 -1.54 -23.81 6.82
C PHE A 109 -1.84 -23.83 8.33
N GLY A 110 -3.11 -23.87 8.74
CA GLY A 110 -3.50 -23.92 10.15
C GLY A 110 -3.25 -22.62 10.93
N LEU A 111 -3.11 -21.48 10.24
CA LEU A 111 -2.79 -20.18 10.84
C LEU A 111 -4.06 -19.43 11.30
N PHE A 112 -4.82 -20.01 12.23
CA PHE A 112 -6.13 -19.49 12.65
C PHE A 112 -6.04 -18.18 13.42
N GLU A 113 -5.01 -18.02 14.25
CA GLU A 113 -4.73 -16.76 14.96
C GLU A 113 -4.39 -15.65 13.96
N ALA A 114 -3.65 -15.97 12.91
CA ALA A 114 -3.32 -15.01 11.87
C ALA A 114 -4.58 -14.54 11.11
N ILE A 115 -5.54 -15.43 10.83
CA ILE A 115 -6.84 -15.04 10.25
C ILE A 115 -7.54 -14.03 11.15
N SER A 116 -7.63 -14.32 12.45
CA SER A 116 -8.28 -13.45 13.43
C SER A 116 -7.57 -12.08 13.50
N GLY A 117 -6.24 -12.09 13.54
CA GLY A 117 -5.42 -10.88 13.55
C GLY A 117 -5.58 -10.03 12.29
N VAL A 118 -5.54 -10.65 11.10
CA VAL A 118 -5.73 -9.93 9.83
C VAL A 118 -7.15 -9.36 9.77
N GLN A 119 -8.16 -10.08 10.27
CA GLN A 119 -9.54 -9.58 10.30
C GLN A 119 -9.70 -8.36 11.24
N VAL A 120 -8.94 -8.29 12.32
CA VAL A 120 -8.92 -7.14 13.24
C VAL A 120 -8.16 -5.96 12.66
N HIS A 121 -6.95 -6.18 12.16
CA HIS A 121 -6.03 -5.10 11.77
C HIS A 121 -6.14 -4.67 10.30
N ASN A 122 -6.54 -5.59 9.41
CA ASN A 122 -6.59 -5.41 7.96
C ASN A 122 -7.85 -6.06 7.35
N PRO A 123 -9.07 -5.69 7.81
CA PRO A 123 -10.31 -6.38 7.46
C PRO A 123 -10.58 -6.41 5.96
N SER A 124 -10.16 -5.39 5.21
CA SER A 124 -10.35 -5.37 3.74
C SER A 124 -9.46 -6.35 2.98
N THR A 125 -8.50 -7.01 3.65
CA THR A 125 -7.50 -7.88 3.03
C THR A 125 -7.81 -9.36 3.23
N VAL A 126 -8.43 -9.73 4.35
CA VAL A 126 -8.58 -11.14 4.78
C VAL A 126 -9.33 -12.00 3.75
N ASP A 127 -10.25 -11.42 2.99
CA ASP A 127 -11.07 -12.11 1.98
C ASP A 127 -10.69 -11.76 0.54
N LEU A 128 -9.61 -11.01 0.33
CA LEU A 128 -9.11 -10.75 -1.03
C LEU A 128 -8.50 -12.02 -1.64
N PRO A 129 -8.65 -12.21 -2.96
CA PRO A 129 -7.80 -13.14 -3.70
C PRO A 129 -6.33 -12.80 -3.47
N LEU A 130 -5.47 -13.83 -3.36
CA LEU A 130 -4.05 -13.64 -3.04
C LEU A 130 -3.36 -12.62 -3.96
N ILE A 131 -3.59 -12.68 -5.28
CA ILE A 131 -2.99 -11.70 -6.22
C ILE A 131 -3.42 -10.26 -5.93
N LYS A 132 -4.66 -10.06 -5.46
CA LYS A 132 -5.24 -8.74 -5.20
C LYS A 132 -4.65 -8.13 -3.93
N ALA A 133 -4.09 -8.93 -3.02
CA ALA A 133 -3.38 -8.43 -1.86
C ALA A 133 -2.06 -7.70 -2.23
N PHE A 134 -1.55 -7.87 -3.45
CA PHE A 134 -0.33 -7.21 -3.94
C PHE A 134 -0.60 -6.04 -4.89
N GLN A 135 -1.86 -5.72 -5.18
CA GLN A 135 -2.23 -4.64 -6.09
C GLN A 135 -2.51 -3.35 -5.32
N VAL A 136 -2.02 -2.22 -5.85
CA VAL A 136 -2.34 -0.88 -5.35
C VAL A 136 -3.83 -0.62 -5.60
N LYS A 137 -4.54 -0.09 -4.61
CA LYS A 137 -5.94 0.34 -4.75
C LYS A 137 -6.02 1.66 -5.51
#